data_AF-A0A6G2DPJ2-F1
#
_entry.id   AF-A0A6G2DPJ2-F1
#
_cell.length_a   1.000
_cell.length_b   1.000
_cell.length_c   1.000
_cell.angle_alpha   90.00
_cell.angle_beta   90.00
_cell.angle_gamma   90.00
#
_symmetry.space_group_name_H-M   'P 1'
#
loop_
_entity.id
_entity.type
_entity.pdbx_description
1 polymer ?
#
loop_
_entity_poly.entity_id
_entity_poly.type
_entity_poly.pdbx_seq_one_letter_code
_entity_poly.pdbx_strand_id
1 'polypeptide(L)'
;DGKEVEFNKGLGTVASNPSSIKYDVSGANVTRFISYVGIDRSANHLNSDYADIQKFEVVADGKVIYSSDSKYPKGIKYDTSAFLVDVEIPKDTQTIELKSYSGKHTWADELVLGGALFMANGKFKN
;
A
#
# COMPACT_ATOMS: atom_id res chain seq x y z
N ASP A 1 -3.87 -19.09 1.49
CA ASP A 1 -4.83 -20.17 1.79
C ASP A 1 -6.10 -19.66 2.48
N GLY A 2 -6.43 -18.36 2.33
CA GLY A 2 -7.64 -17.75 2.91
C GLY A 2 -7.59 -17.51 4.42
N LYS A 3 -6.48 -17.84 5.10
CA LYS A 3 -6.33 -17.60 6.54
C LYS A 3 -6.12 -16.13 6.85
N GLU A 4 -6.77 -15.68 7.92
CA GLU A 4 -6.50 -14.40 8.53
C GLU A 4 -5.15 -14.46 9.26
N VAL A 5 -4.35 -13.40 9.11
CA VAL A 5 -3.02 -13.27 9.70
C VAL A 5 -2.93 -11.89 10.33
N GLU A 6 -2.57 -11.86 11.61
CA GLU A 6 -2.30 -10.61 12.33
C GLU A 6 -0.87 -10.16 12.10
N PHE A 7 -0.68 -8.85 11.89
CA PHE A 7 0.64 -8.23 11.77
C PHE A 7 0.88 -7.29 12.95
N ASN A 8 1.98 -7.52 13.69
CA ASN A 8 2.38 -6.64 14.80
C ASN A 8 2.76 -5.21 14.37
N LYS A 9 3.07 -5.01 13.08
CA LYS A 9 3.52 -3.74 12.50
C LYS A 9 2.86 -3.55 11.14
N GLY A 10 2.65 -2.30 10.78
CA GLY A 10 2.06 -1.90 9.50
C GLY A 10 1.54 -0.49 9.56
N LEU A 11 0.82 -0.09 8.52
CA LEU A 11 0.10 1.17 8.42
C LEU A 11 -1.35 0.88 8.02
N GLY A 12 -2.30 1.59 8.64
CA GLY A 12 -3.69 1.61 8.21
C GLY A 12 -4.07 3.01 7.71
N THR A 13 -4.85 3.08 6.65
CA THR A 13 -5.39 4.33 6.09
C THR A 13 -6.73 4.08 5.44
N VAL A 14 -7.44 5.14 5.10
CA VAL A 14 -8.62 5.08 4.22
C VAL A 14 -8.22 5.52 2.82
N ALA A 15 -8.53 4.73 1.79
CA ALA A 15 -8.26 5.13 0.40
C ALA A 15 -9.09 6.37 0.01
N SER A 16 -8.55 7.18 -0.90
CA SER A 16 -9.19 8.39 -1.43
C SER A 16 -8.72 8.60 -2.87
N ASN A 17 -8.74 9.80 -3.45
CA ASN A 17 -8.30 10.01 -4.84
C ASN A 17 -7.08 10.95 -4.99
N PRO A 18 -5.85 10.47 -4.71
CA PRO A 18 -5.49 9.35 -3.85
C PRO A 18 -5.38 9.76 -2.36
N SER A 19 -5.46 8.78 -1.47
CA SER A 19 -4.80 8.89 -0.15
C SER A 19 -3.30 8.63 -0.36
N SER A 20 -2.43 9.44 0.24
CA SER A 20 -0.98 9.39 0.01
C SER A 20 -0.19 9.50 1.31
N ILE A 21 0.67 8.51 1.57
CA ILE A 21 1.64 8.53 2.67
C ILE A 21 3.02 8.73 2.05
N LYS A 22 3.69 9.83 2.38
CA LYS A 22 4.98 10.22 1.81
C LYS A 22 6.11 10.10 2.83
N TYR A 23 7.21 9.47 2.42
CA TYR A 23 8.45 9.37 3.18
C TYR A 23 9.56 10.13 2.47
N ASP A 24 10.32 10.93 3.23
CA ASP A 24 11.66 11.37 2.83
C ASP A 24 12.64 10.21 3.12
N VAL A 25 13.26 9.71 2.07
CA VAL A 25 14.25 8.62 2.14
C VAL A 25 15.63 9.07 1.67
N SER A 26 15.83 10.38 1.51
CA SER A 26 17.09 10.98 1.09
C SER A 26 18.24 10.56 2.01
N GLY A 27 19.30 10.01 1.42
CA GLY A 27 20.48 9.52 2.16
C GLY A 27 20.28 8.20 2.92
N ALA A 28 19.06 7.66 3.00
CA ALA A 28 18.81 6.36 3.63
C ALA A 28 19.25 5.17 2.76
N ASN A 29 19.52 5.40 1.46
CA ASN A 29 19.90 4.36 0.51
C ASN A 29 18.95 3.14 0.60
N VAL A 30 17.65 3.43 0.50
CA VAL A 30 16.59 2.41 0.49
C VAL A 30 16.71 1.59 -0.79
N THR A 31 16.71 0.28 -0.66
CA THR A 31 16.88 -0.67 -1.78
C THR A 31 15.61 -1.45 -2.09
N ARG A 32 14.70 -1.58 -1.12
CA ARG A 32 13.50 -2.42 -1.27
C ARG A 32 12.36 -1.95 -0.37
N PHE A 33 11.13 -2.05 -0.87
CA PHE A 33 9.92 -1.93 -0.08
C PHE A 33 9.17 -3.27 -0.09
N ILE A 34 8.77 -3.72 1.09
CA ILE A 34 8.04 -4.98 1.27
C ILE A 34 6.81 -4.73 2.14
N SER A 35 5.64 -5.20 1.71
CA SER A 35 4.42 -5.17 2.50
C SER A 35 3.40 -6.18 1.96
N TYR A 36 2.57 -6.74 2.84
CA TYR A 36 1.28 -7.27 2.42
C TYR A 36 0.29 -6.12 2.26
N VAL A 37 -0.48 -6.11 1.18
CA VAL A 37 -1.48 -5.09 0.88
C VAL A 37 -2.85 -5.75 0.79
N GLY A 38 -3.84 -5.12 1.41
CA GLY A 38 -5.23 -5.57 1.39
C GLY A 38 -6.14 -4.58 2.10
N ILE A 39 -7.41 -4.98 2.27
CA ILE A 39 -8.36 -4.29 3.13
C ILE A 39 -8.39 -5.01 4.48
N ASP A 40 -8.37 -4.26 5.57
CA ASP A 40 -8.40 -4.84 6.91
C ASP A 40 -9.66 -5.65 7.16
N ARG A 41 -9.55 -6.70 7.98
CA ARG A 41 -10.69 -7.57 8.32
C ARG A 41 -11.75 -6.84 9.16
N SER A 42 -11.39 -5.75 9.84
CA SER A 42 -12.32 -4.88 10.56
C SER A 42 -13.20 -4.01 9.65
N ALA A 43 -12.90 -3.93 8.35
CA ALA A 43 -13.67 -3.12 7.41
C ALA A 43 -15.12 -3.62 7.28
N ASN A 44 -16.05 -2.67 7.26
CA ASN A 44 -17.43 -2.98 6.92
C ASN A 44 -17.56 -3.24 5.41
N HIS A 45 -18.45 -4.15 5.01
CA HIS A 45 -18.66 -4.56 3.62
C HIS A 45 -20.15 -4.82 3.32
N LEU A 46 -21.01 -3.89 3.74
CA LEU A 46 -22.48 -4.03 3.68
C LEU A 46 -23.01 -4.25 2.25
N ASN A 47 -22.34 -3.67 1.25
CA ASN A 47 -22.66 -3.79 -0.16
C ASN A 47 -21.42 -3.47 -1.01
N SER A 48 -21.57 -3.47 -2.33
CA SER A 48 -20.48 -3.26 -3.30
C SER A 48 -19.84 -1.86 -3.28
N ASP A 49 -20.44 -0.88 -2.61
CA ASP A 49 -19.91 0.48 -2.50
C ASP A 49 -18.98 0.66 -1.28
N TYR A 50 -18.87 -0.35 -0.42
CA TYR A 50 -17.95 -0.40 0.72
C TYR A 50 -16.77 -1.32 0.43
N ALA A 51 -15.61 -1.00 1.03
CA ALA A 51 -14.39 -1.81 0.89
C ALA A 51 -14.05 -2.06 -0.59
N ASP A 52 -14.03 -0.98 -1.36
CA ASP A 52 -13.80 -0.96 -2.80
C ASP A 52 -12.64 -0.02 -3.15
N ILE A 53 -11.42 -0.58 -3.11
CA ILE A 53 -10.21 0.15 -3.47
C ILE A 53 -9.89 -0.13 -4.94
N GLN A 54 -9.78 0.91 -5.76
CA GLN A 54 -9.44 0.78 -7.17
C GLN A 54 -8.03 0.23 -7.37
N LYS A 55 -7.03 0.75 -6.64
CA LYS A 55 -5.63 0.28 -6.73
C LYS A 55 -4.75 0.82 -5.62
N PHE A 56 -3.61 0.16 -5.43
CA PHE A 56 -2.48 0.60 -4.64
C PHE A 56 -1.24 0.82 -5.52
N GLU A 57 -0.50 1.88 -5.27
CA GLU A 57 0.73 2.23 -6.00
C GLU A 57 1.89 2.55 -5.05
N VAL A 58 3.09 2.14 -5.46
CA VAL A 58 4.36 2.61 -4.89
C VAL A 58 5.00 3.55 -5.90
N VAL A 59 5.30 4.76 -5.45
CA VAL A 59 5.83 5.84 -6.30
C VAL A 59 7.18 6.28 -5.74
N ALA A 60 8.23 6.19 -6.54
CA ALA A 60 9.57 6.68 -6.19
C ALA A 60 9.89 7.93 -7.02
N ASP A 61 10.16 9.06 -6.36
CA ASP A 61 10.44 10.36 -6.99
C ASP A 61 9.43 10.76 -8.07
N GLY A 62 8.14 10.57 -7.76
CA GLY A 62 7.04 10.88 -8.67
C GLY A 62 6.79 9.85 -9.77
N LYS A 63 7.62 8.81 -9.91
CA LYS A 63 7.43 7.72 -10.88
C LYS A 63 6.79 6.50 -10.22
N VAL A 64 5.67 6.05 -10.78
CA VAL A 64 5.04 4.77 -10.37
C VAL A 64 6.02 3.63 -10.69
N ILE A 65 6.48 2.92 -9.67
CA ILE A 65 7.35 1.74 -9.79
C ILE A 65 6.59 0.43 -9.54
N TYR A 66 5.40 0.52 -8.94
CA TYR A 66 4.46 -0.59 -8.78
C TYR A 66 3.03 -0.07 -8.85
N SER A 67 2.16 -0.82 -9.51
CA SER A 67 0.72 -0.61 -9.48
C SER A 67 0.01 -1.97 -9.41
N SER A 68 -0.90 -2.10 -8.45
CA SER A 68 -1.71 -3.32 -8.29
C SER A 68 -2.67 -3.55 -9.44
N ASP A 69 -2.99 -2.52 -10.23
CA ASP A 69 -3.97 -2.53 -11.33
C ASP A 69 -3.68 -3.63 -12.37
N SER A 70 -2.40 -3.87 -12.66
CA SER A 70 -1.98 -4.93 -13.59
C SER A 70 -2.42 -6.35 -13.17
N LYS A 71 -2.46 -6.61 -11.86
CA LYS A 71 -2.83 -7.90 -11.28
C LYS A 71 -4.29 -7.93 -10.83
N TYR A 72 -4.82 -6.78 -10.42
CA TYR A 72 -6.17 -6.60 -9.89
C TYR A 72 -6.91 -5.49 -10.67
N PRO A 73 -7.20 -5.68 -11.97
CA PRO A 73 -7.80 -4.65 -12.81
C PRO A 73 -9.25 -4.31 -12.43
N LYS A 74 -9.86 -5.08 -11.52
CA LYS A 74 -11.19 -4.83 -10.95
C LYS A 74 -11.13 -4.23 -9.54
N GLY A 75 -9.94 -3.84 -9.10
CA GLY A 75 -9.68 -3.35 -7.76
C GLY A 75 -9.47 -4.44 -6.71
N ILE A 76 -9.28 -3.97 -5.48
CA ILE A 76 -9.07 -4.73 -4.25
C ILE A 76 -10.37 -4.63 -3.47
N LYS A 77 -11.03 -5.77 -3.26
CA LYS A 77 -12.29 -5.89 -2.51
C LYS A 77 -12.06 -6.53 -1.15
N TYR A 78 -13.05 -6.49 -0.27
CA TYR A 78 -12.97 -7.11 1.07
C TYR A 78 -12.53 -8.59 1.07
N ASP A 79 -12.91 -9.36 0.06
CA ASP A 79 -12.57 -10.79 -0.09
C ASP A 79 -11.30 -11.04 -0.92
N THR A 80 -10.68 -9.99 -1.45
CA THR A 80 -9.39 -10.09 -2.15
C THR A 80 -8.34 -10.51 -1.14
N SER A 81 -7.73 -11.68 -1.34
CA SER A 81 -6.63 -12.13 -0.49
C SER A 81 -5.52 -11.08 -0.47
N ALA A 82 -4.98 -10.81 0.71
CA ALA A 82 -3.82 -9.94 0.85
C ALA A 82 -2.69 -10.42 -0.07
N PHE A 83 -2.00 -9.47 -0.69
CA PHE A 83 -0.95 -9.78 -1.65
C PHE A 83 0.36 -9.12 -1.27
N LEU A 84 1.44 -9.85 -1.49
CA LEU A 84 2.79 -9.35 -1.26
C LEU A 84 3.14 -8.33 -2.36
N VAL A 85 3.49 -7.14 -1.92
CA VAL A 85 4.22 -6.15 -2.71
C VAL A 85 5.67 -6.22 -2.25
N ASP A 86 6.54 -6.55 -3.18
CA ASP A 86 7.97 -6.68 -2.95
C ASP A 86 8.71 -6.08 -4.15
N VAL A 87 9.20 -4.85 -3.98
CA VAL A 87 9.65 -4.01 -5.08
C VAL A 87 11.01 -3.39 -4.79
N GLU A 88 11.87 -3.40 -5.80
CA GLU A 88 13.15 -2.70 -5.75
C GLU A 88 12.94 -1.19 -5.82
N ILE A 89 13.66 -0.46 -4.98
CA ILE A 89 13.66 1.00 -4.99
C ILE A 89 14.85 1.47 -5.83
N PRO A 90 14.63 2.39 -6.80
CA PRO A 90 15.73 2.95 -7.59
C PRO A 90 16.82 3.55 -6.70
N LYS A 91 18.07 3.42 -7.16
CA LYS A 91 19.21 4.00 -6.46
C LYS A 91 19.02 5.52 -6.34
N ASP A 92 19.48 6.06 -5.21
CA ASP A 92 19.47 7.50 -4.92
C ASP A 92 18.05 8.10 -4.89
N THR A 93 17.01 7.28 -4.68
CA THR A 93 15.65 7.78 -4.46
C THR A 93 15.58 8.71 -3.26
N GLN A 94 14.87 9.82 -3.41
CA GLN A 94 14.73 10.84 -2.37
C GLN A 94 13.38 10.74 -1.67
N THR A 95 12.34 10.34 -2.39
CA THR A 95 10.97 10.27 -1.88
C THR A 95 10.27 8.99 -2.30
N ILE A 96 9.54 8.40 -1.37
CA ILE A 96 8.64 7.28 -1.64
C ILE A 96 7.24 7.67 -1.19
N GLU A 97 6.25 7.48 -2.07
CA GLU A 97 4.84 7.68 -1.77
C GLU A 97 4.09 6.34 -1.92
N LEU A 98 3.28 6.02 -0.92
CA LEU A 98 2.38 4.88 -0.90
C LEU A 98 0.98 5.42 -1.13
N LYS A 99 0.37 5.09 -2.28
CA LYS A 99 -0.89 5.69 -2.72
C LYS A 99 -1.98 4.64 -2.81
N SER A 100 -3.15 4.97 -2.28
CA SER A 100 -4.35 4.14 -2.42
C SER A 100 -5.50 4.95 -2.99
N TYR A 101 -6.11 4.40 -4.03
CA TYR A 101 -7.16 5.01 -4.82
C TYR A 101 -8.49 4.37 -4.45
N SER A 102 -9.42 5.13 -3.87
CA SER A 102 -10.78 4.68 -3.62
C SER A 102 -11.53 4.44 -4.93
N GLY A 103 -12.55 3.59 -4.91
CA GLY A 103 -13.53 3.50 -5.98
C GLY A 103 -14.43 4.74 -6.03
N LYS A 104 -15.75 4.52 -6.03
CA LYS A 104 -16.74 5.61 -6.08
C LYS A 104 -16.83 6.40 -4.77
N HIS A 105 -16.59 5.72 -3.66
CA HIS A 105 -16.69 6.24 -2.30
C HIS A 105 -15.45 5.80 -1.52
N THR A 106 -15.19 6.44 -0.39
CA THR A 106 -14.11 6.06 0.55
C THR A 106 -14.64 5.16 1.67
N TRP A 107 -15.80 4.54 1.50
CA TRP A 107 -16.56 3.93 2.60
C TRP A 107 -15.92 2.60 3.00
N ALA A 108 -15.33 2.56 4.20
CA ALA A 108 -14.60 1.40 4.71
C ALA A 108 -13.49 0.89 3.77
N ASP A 109 -12.88 1.80 3.00
CA ASP A 109 -11.69 1.52 2.20
C ASP A 109 -10.44 1.46 3.11
N GLU A 110 -10.51 0.61 4.14
CA GLU A 110 -9.50 0.45 5.20
C GLU A 110 -8.27 -0.28 4.65
N LEU A 111 -7.51 0.38 3.77
CA LEU A 111 -6.27 -0.14 3.23
C LEU A 111 -5.27 -0.35 4.36
N VAL A 112 -4.72 -1.56 4.43
CA VAL A 112 -3.63 -1.89 5.34
C VAL A 112 -2.39 -2.36 4.60
N LEU A 113 -1.25 -1.92 5.12
CA LEU A 113 0.09 -2.30 4.71
C LEU A 113 0.70 -3.16 5.82
N GLY A 114 0.31 -4.44 5.84
CA GLY A 114 0.71 -5.41 6.86
C GLY A 114 2.20 -5.78 6.75
N GLY A 115 2.93 -5.60 7.84
CA GLY A 115 4.37 -5.88 7.89
C GLY A 115 5.23 -4.94 7.06
N ALA A 116 4.72 -3.75 6.70
CA ALA A 116 5.41 -2.79 5.86
C ALA A 116 6.81 -2.44 6.38
N LEU A 117 7.83 -2.57 5.52
CA LEU A 117 9.21 -2.22 5.84
C LEU A 117 9.98 -1.71 4.60
N PHE A 118 11.01 -0.92 4.89
CA PHE A 118 12.06 -0.57 3.94
C PHE A 118 13.35 -1.29 4.29
N MET A 119 13.99 -1.89 3.30
CA MET A 119 15.39 -2.30 3.41
C MET A 119 16.28 -1.11 3.06
N ALA A 120 17.20 -0.74 3.93
CA ALA A 120 18.03 0.45 3.78
C ALA A 120 19.46 0.17 4.22
N ASN A 121 20.43 0.72 3.48
CA ASN A 121 21.85 0.61 3.80
C ASN A 121 22.41 1.88 4.47
N GLY A 122 21.60 2.94 4.55
CA GLY A 122 21.91 4.21 5.21
C GLY A 122 21.00 4.46 6.41
N LYS A 123 20.89 5.73 6.81
CA LYS A 123 20.03 6.17 7.89
C LYS A 123 18.97 7.12 7.36
N PHE A 124 17.74 6.97 7.84
CA PHE A 124 16.71 7.98 7.65
C PHE A 124 17.08 9.25 8.43
N LYS A 125 16.65 10.40 7.93
CA LYS A 125 16.75 11.65 8.66
C LYS A 125 15.78 11.62 9.85
N ASN A 126 16.21 12.19 10.97
CA ASN A 126 15.39 12.40 12.15
C ASN A 126 14.60 13.70 12.03
#